data_AF-W4RM55-F1
#
_entry.id   AF-W4RM55-F1
#
_cell.length_a   1.000
_cell.length_b   1.000
_cell.length_c   1.000
_cell.angle_alpha   90.00
_cell.angle_beta   90.00
_cell.angle_gamma   90.00
#
_symmetry.space_group_name_H-M   'P 1'
#
loop_
_entity.id
_entity.type
_entity.pdbx_description
1 polymer ?
#
loop_
_entity_poly.entity_id
_entity_poly.type
_entity_poly.pdbx_seq_one_letter_code
_entity_poly.pdbx_strand_id
1 'polypeptide(L)'
;MIREHGGHIKEVAYCPHKPKAGCECRKPNAGMLLDLASRYDIDLSGSVMVGDHERDIEAGKKAGCKTVFIGNEETGADKQAPSLQAAVPLILELLE
;
A
#
# COMPACT_ATOMS: atom_id res chain seq x y z
N MET A 1 -3.89 20.51 -6.34
CA MET A 1 -2.51 19.97 -6.26
C MET A 1 -2.28 18.68 -7.05
N ILE A 2 -2.82 17.50 -6.70
CA ILE A 2 -2.44 16.22 -7.38
C ILE A 2 -2.75 16.21 -8.89
N ARG A 3 -4.00 16.53 -9.27
CA ARG A 3 -4.43 16.57 -10.68
C ARG A 3 -3.70 17.64 -11.50
N GLU A 4 -3.37 18.77 -10.89
CA GLU A 4 -2.62 19.86 -11.53
C GLU A 4 -1.19 19.43 -11.91
N HIS A 5 -0.64 18.42 -11.23
CA HIS A 5 0.67 17.83 -11.52
C HIS A 5 0.56 16.50 -12.29
N GLY A 6 -0.60 16.23 -12.92
CA GLY A 6 -0.82 15.04 -13.75
C GLY A 6 -1.14 13.74 -12.98
N GLY A 7 -1.25 13.79 -11.65
CA GLY A 7 -1.61 12.62 -10.84
C GLY A 7 -3.11 12.34 -10.85
N HIS A 8 -3.48 11.07 -10.75
CA HIS A 8 -4.88 10.63 -10.68
C HIS A 8 -5.11 9.69 -9.49
N ILE A 9 -6.04 10.03 -8.60
CA ILE A 9 -6.55 9.13 -7.56
C ILE A 9 -7.86 8.53 -8.06
N LYS A 10 -7.90 7.21 -8.20
CA LYS A 10 -9.11 6.49 -8.62
C LYS A 10 -10.17 6.46 -7.54
N GLU A 11 -9.79 6.06 -6.33
CA GLU A 11 -10.68 5.98 -5.17
C GLU A 11 -9.87 6.22 -3.87
N VAL A 12 -10.55 6.70 -2.83
CA VAL A 12 -10.05 6.76 -1.46
C VAL A 12 -10.92 5.85 -0.60
N ALA A 13 -10.34 4.77 -0.09
CA ALA A 13 -10.98 3.87 0.86
C ALA A 13 -10.43 4.06 2.27
N TYR A 14 -11.27 3.83 3.29
CA TYR A 14 -10.86 3.91 4.68
C TYR A 14 -11.66 2.92 5.53
N CYS A 15 -11.10 2.55 6.68
CA CYS A 15 -11.77 1.67 7.64
C CYS A 15 -12.19 2.48 8.87
N PRO A 16 -13.50 2.65 9.15
CA PRO A 16 -14.00 3.46 10.27
C PRO A 16 -13.98 2.71 11.61
N HIS A 17 -13.65 1.43 11.61
CA HIS A 17 -13.77 0.57 12.79
C HIS A 17 -12.68 0.83 13.84
N LYS A 18 -13.07 0.65 15.10
CA LYS A 18 -12.15 0.73 16.25
C LYS A 18 -11.07 -0.36 16.19
N PRO A 19 -9.91 -0.13 16.81
CA PRO A 19 -8.95 -1.21 17.07
C PRO A 19 -9.65 -2.40 17.77
N LYS A 20 -9.34 -3.62 17.35
CA LYS A 20 -9.91 -4.88 17.88
C LYS A 20 -11.40 -5.14 17.57
N ALA A 21 -12.04 -4.37 16.68
CA ALA A 21 -13.40 -4.65 16.23
C ALA A 21 -13.55 -5.92 15.37
N GLY A 22 -12.46 -6.63 15.07
CA GLY A 22 -12.49 -7.87 14.28
C GLY A 22 -12.85 -7.67 12.80
N CYS A 23 -12.73 -6.44 12.27
CA CYS A 23 -13.02 -6.17 10.87
C CYS A 23 -11.87 -6.58 9.93
N GLU A 24 -12.21 -6.99 8.72
CA GLU A 24 -11.24 -7.32 7.67
C GLU A 24 -10.61 -6.09 7.00
N CYS A 25 -11.22 -4.90 7.12
CA CYS A 25 -10.72 -3.69 6.46
C CYS A 25 -9.52 -3.03 7.13
N ARG A 26 -9.35 -3.19 8.46
CA ARG A 26 -8.34 -2.44 9.20
C ARG A 26 -6.98 -3.09 9.02
N LYS A 27 -6.02 -2.35 8.46
CA LYS A 27 -4.60 -2.74 8.45
C LYS A 27 -4.15 -3.18 9.86
N PRO A 28 -3.48 -4.34 10.02
CA PRO A 28 -2.73 -5.07 9.00
C PRO A 28 -3.54 -6.11 8.20
N ASN A 29 -4.87 -6.11 8.28
CA ASN A 29 -5.68 -6.93 7.38
C ASN A 29 -5.71 -6.33 5.97
N ALA A 30 -5.83 -7.20 4.96
CA ALA A 30 -5.77 -6.84 3.54
C ALA A 30 -7.14 -6.46 2.93
N GLY A 31 -8.23 -6.50 3.70
CA GLY A 31 -9.59 -6.43 3.15
C GLY A 31 -9.88 -5.19 2.30
N MET A 32 -9.32 -4.02 2.65
CA MET A 32 -9.48 -2.82 1.78
C MET A 32 -8.77 -2.97 0.43
N LEU A 33 -7.59 -3.57 0.39
CA LEU A 33 -6.84 -3.76 -0.85
C LEU A 33 -7.55 -4.78 -1.74
N LEU A 34 -8.02 -5.88 -1.15
CA LEU A 34 -8.77 -6.93 -1.85
C LEU A 34 -10.11 -6.41 -2.41
N ASP A 35 -10.85 -5.59 -1.65
CA ASP A 35 -12.09 -4.97 -2.12
C ASP A 35 -11.86 -4.05 -3.33
N LEU A 36 -10.85 -3.17 -3.23
CA LEU A 36 -10.49 -2.27 -4.33
C LEU A 36 -10.02 -3.03 -5.57
N ALA A 37 -9.22 -4.08 -5.38
CA ALA A 37 -8.76 -4.91 -6.49
C ALA A 37 -9.91 -5.63 -7.19
N SER A 38 -10.84 -6.22 -6.42
CA SER A 38 -12.03 -6.86 -6.97
C SER A 38 -12.93 -5.88 -7.70
N ARG A 39 -13.08 -4.65 -7.21
CA ARG A 39 -13.94 -3.62 -7.81
C ARG A 39 -13.41 -3.11 -9.13
N TYR A 40 -12.09 -3.04 -9.27
CA TYR A 40 -11.41 -2.43 -10.42
C TYR A 40 -10.66 -3.42 -11.30
N ASP A 41 -10.81 -4.72 -11.06
CA ASP A 41 -10.13 -5.79 -11.79
C ASP A 41 -8.61 -5.59 -11.83
N ILE A 42 -8.01 -5.34 -10.66
CA ILE A 42 -6.57 -5.07 -10.52
C ILE A 42 -5.85 -6.34 -10.09
N ASP A 43 -4.77 -6.67 -10.80
CA ASP A 43 -3.80 -7.68 -10.36
C ASP A 43 -2.90 -7.14 -9.25
N LEU A 44 -3.08 -7.65 -8.04
CA LEU A 44 -2.30 -7.23 -6.87
C LEU A 44 -0.85 -7.73 -6.92
N SER A 45 -0.54 -8.81 -7.64
CA SER A 45 0.83 -9.33 -7.76
C SER A 45 1.76 -8.39 -8.53
N GLY A 46 1.19 -7.62 -9.46
CA GLY A 46 1.85 -6.51 -10.16
C GLY A 46 1.69 -5.15 -9.48
N SER A 47 1.15 -5.09 -8.27
CA SER A 47 0.88 -3.83 -7.55
C SER A 47 1.87 -3.60 -6.41
N VAL A 48 2.05 -2.32 -6.04
CA VAL A 48 2.93 -1.90 -4.95
C VAL A 48 2.14 -1.20 -3.84
N MET A 49 2.24 -1.72 -2.62
CA MET A 49 1.75 -1.05 -1.40
C MET A 49 2.88 -0.19 -0.81
N VAL A 50 2.62 1.10 -0.66
CA VAL A 50 3.57 2.06 -0.07
C VAL A 50 2.99 2.59 1.24
N GLY A 51 3.77 2.56 2.32
CA GLY A 51 3.33 3.04 3.63
C GLY A 51 4.47 3.30 4.60
N ASP A 52 4.17 4.01 5.68
CA ASP A 52 5.13 4.44 6.71
C ASP A 52 4.96 3.68 8.03
N HIS A 53 4.07 2.70 8.09
CA HIS A 53 3.91 1.82 9.26
C HIS A 53 4.03 0.35 8.88
N GLU A 54 4.55 -0.49 9.79
CA GLU A 54 4.64 -1.95 9.59
C GLU A 54 3.30 -2.58 9.18
N ARG A 55 2.19 -2.05 9.73
CA ARG A 55 0.83 -2.53 9.39
C ARG A 55 0.46 -2.34 7.91
N ASP A 56 1.08 -1.38 7.24
CA ASP A 56 0.89 -1.15 5.80
C ASP A 56 1.61 -2.24 5.01
N ILE A 57 2.82 -2.57 5.43
CA ILE A 57 3.65 -3.62 4.84
C ILE A 57 2.99 -4.98 5.01
N GLU A 58 2.52 -5.31 6.23
CA GLU A 58 1.79 -6.54 6.49
C GLU A 58 0.51 -6.65 5.63
N ALA A 59 -0.25 -5.56 5.50
CA ALA A 59 -1.46 -5.55 4.70
C ALA A 59 -1.16 -5.76 3.21
N GLY A 60 -0.12 -5.09 2.68
CA GLY A 60 0.35 -5.26 1.31
C GLY A 60 0.76 -6.71 1.03
N LYS A 61 1.59 -7.29 1.90
CA LYS A 61 2.03 -8.70 1.77
C LYS A 61 0.87 -9.68 1.80
N LYS A 62 -0.08 -9.52 2.73
CA LYS A 62 -1.28 -10.37 2.80
C LYS A 62 -2.18 -10.24 1.57
N ALA A 63 -2.18 -9.06 0.94
CA ALA A 63 -2.91 -8.82 -0.30
C ALA A 63 -2.18 -9.40 -1.54
N GLY A 64 -0.91 -9.78 -1.41
CA GLY A 64 -0.07 -10.25 -2.52
C GLY A 64 0.67 -9.13 -3.25
N CYS A 65 0.68 -7.91 -2.71
CA CYS A 65 1.44 -6.80 -3.28
C CYS A 65 2.93 -6.90 -2.97
N LYS A 66 3.74 -6.29 -3.84
CA LYS A 66 5.08 -5.82 -3.48
C LYS A 66 4.96 -4.65 -2.50
N THR A 67 5.95 -4.44 -1.66
CA THR A 67 5.86 -3.50 -0.52
C THR A 67 7.05 -2.57 -0.43
N VAL A 68 6.77 -1.29 -0.19
CA VAL A 68 7.78 -0.26 0.03
C VAL A 68 7.50 0.47 1.34
N PHE A 69 8.47 0.44 2.25
CA PHE A 69 8.41 1.18 3.51
C PHE A 69 9.04 2.56 3.37
N ILE A 70 8.35 3.57 3.91
CA ILE A 70 8.85 4.94 4.01
C ILE A 70 9.25 5.23 5.45
N GLY A 71 10.55 5.27 5.72
CA GLY A 71 11.10 5.46 7.05
C GLY A 71 12.50 4.87 7.16
N ASN A 72 13.03 4.86 8.39
CA ASN A 72 14.39 4.38 8.68
C ASN A 72 14.39 3.17 9.62
N GLU A 73 13.22 2.75 10.08
CA GLU A 73 13.00 1.59 10.92
C GLU A 73 13.21 0.30 10.13
N GLU A 74 13.64 -0.76 10.81
CA GLU A 74 13.69 -2.09 10.22
C GLU A 74 12.27 -2.64 10.09
N THR A 75 11.92 -3.10 8.89
CA THR A 75 10.59 -3.61 8.55
C THR A 75 10.68 -4.84 7.69
N GLY A 76 9.55 -5.52 7.49
CA GLY A 76 9.48 -6.62 6.53
C GLY A 76 9.45 -6.19 5.06
N ALA A 77 9.55 -4.91 4.68
CA ALA A 77 9.25 -4.49 3.30
C ALA A 77 10.25 -5.02 2.25
N ASP A 78 9.80 -5.13 0.99
CA ASP A 78 10.67 -5.56 -0.12
C ASP A 78 11.73 -4.50 -0.46
N LYS A 79 11.35 -3.22 -0.32
CA LYS A 79 12.24 -2.06 -0.48
C LYS A 79 11.94 -1.03 0.61
N GLN A 80 12.91 -0.16 0.86
CA GLN A 80 12.80 0.90 1.86
C GLN A 80 13.43 2.18 1.35
N ALA A 81 12.81 3.32 1.67
CA ALA A 81 13.32 4.64 1.34
C ALA A 81 13.00 5.65 2.46
N PRO A 82 13.82 6.70 2.63
CA PRO A 82 13.56 7.73 3.65
C PRO A 82 12.41 8.68 3.29
N SER A 83 11.91 8.66 2.05
CA SER A 83 10.81 9.50 1.59
C SER A 83 10.11 8.89 0.37
N LEU A 84 8.87 9.32 0.09
CA LEU A 84 8.15 8.91 -1.13
C LEU A 84 8.89 9.30 -2.41
N GLN A 85 9.60 10.43 -2.43
CA GLN A 85 10.39 10.85 -3.59
C GLN A 85 11.57 9.91 -3.81
N ALA A 86 12.28 9.52 -2.75
CA ALA A 86 13.39 8.57 -2.83
C ALA A 86 12.92 7.14 -3.16
N ALA A 87 11.65 6.82 -2.91
CA ALA A 87 11.07 5.52 -3.23
C ALA A 87 10.78 5.30 -4.72
N VAL A 88 10.65 6.37 -5.52
CA VAL A 88 10.26 6.27 -6.95
C VAL A 88 11.10 5.27 -7.75
N PRO A 89 12.45 5.33 -7.77
CA PRO A 89 13.24 4.35 -8.52
C PRO A 89 13.03 2.91 -8.02
N LEU A 90 12.86 2.72 -6.71
CA LEU A 90 12.63 1.40 -6.12
C LEU A 90 11.24 0.83 -6.50
N ILE A 91 10.23 1.69 -6.59
CA ILE A 91 8.89 1.31 -7.06
C ILE A 91 8.95 0.89 -8.52
N LEU A 92 9.71 1.61 -9.37
CA LEU A 92 9.87 1.25 -10.78
C LEU A 92 10.60 -0.09 -10.95
N GLU A 93 11.69 -0.33 -10.21
CA GLU A 93 12.38 -1.63 -10.17
C GLU A 93 11.45 -2.78 -9.78
N LEU A 94 10.50 -2.53 -8.89
CA LEU A 94 9.51 -3.52 -8.48
C LEU A 94 8.43 -3.76 -9.53
N LEU A 95 8.25 -2.91 -10.54
CA LEU A 95 7.21 -3.05 -11.56
C LEU A 95 7.71 -3.64 -12.89
N GLU A 96 9.03 -3.72 -13.07
CA GLU A 96 9.68 -4.46 -14.16
C GLU A 96 9.57 -5.99 -13.95
#